data_AF-A0A414M0R2-F1
#
_entry.id   AF-A0A414M0R2-F1
#
_cell.length_a   1.000
_cell.length_b   1.000
_cell.length_c   1.000
_cell.angle_alpha   90.00
_cell.angle_beta   90.00
_cell.angle_gamma   90.00
#
_symmetry.space_group_name_H-M   'P 1'
#
loop_
_entity.id
_entity.type
_entity.pdbx_description
1 polymer ?
#
loop_
_entity_poly.entity_id
_entity_poly.type
_entity_poly.pdbx_seq_one_letter_code
_entity_poly.pdbx_strand_id
1 'polypeptide(L)'
;MGLQDLINKYDNGGFSKTGWFQLKDDGDTATVRLLHKGEVGVKDGETDYDFPIYEVHKLDVDGSGRDRTCLCKGESCEFCKSGNKPQLRMFLQMINKDEKDKDKQVQLWERGLTDIKNLIGLAGEYGDLTKRDIKIKRSGAKGSLKTTYQYFPKDPSEMEIPEPQNLVGSLILDLDREDQIKAIEGRLQLNKGNNNDSNNDSGAGATRVF
;
A
#
# COMPACT_ATOMS: atom_id res chain seq x y z
N MET A 1 -21.99 4.34 -7.07
CA MET A 1 -21.38 2.99 -7.06
C MET A 1 -21.31 2.56 -5.61
N GLY A 2 -21.86 1.39 -5.28
CA GLY A 2 -21.78 0.87 -3.92
C GLY A 2 -20.35 0.44 -3.60
N LEU A 3 -20.00 0.41 -2.31
CA LEU A 3 -18.72 -0.11 -1.82
C LEU A 3 -18.43 -1.52 -2.38
N GLN A 4 -19.48 -2.33 -2.57
CA GLN A 4 -19.41 -3.67 -3.15
C GLN A 4 -18.99 -3.68 -4.63
N ASP A 5 -19.44 -2.70 -5.43
CA ASP A 5 -19.07 -2.56 -6.84
C ASP A 5 -17.63 -2.07 -6.98
N LEU A 6 -17.18 -1.20 -6.06
CA LEU A 6 -15.79 -0.75 -5.98
C LEU A 6 -14.87 -1.92 -5.59
N ILE A 7 -15.23 -2.69 -4.56
CA ILE A 7 -14.47 -3.87 -4.15
C ILE A 7 -14.35 -4.86 -5.33
N ASN A 8 -15.44 -5.24 -5.98
CA ASN A 8 -15.39 -6.22 -7.08
C ASN A 8 -14.62 -5.71 -8.32
N LYS A 9 -14.67 -4.40 -8.59
CA LYS A 9 -13.92 -3.76 -9.67
C LYS A 9 -12.40 -3.75 -9.41
N TYR A 10 -11.99 -3.58 -8.15
CA TYR A 10 -10.58 -3.50 -7.75
C TYR A 10 -9.98 -4.84 -7.27
N ASP A 11 -10.81 -5.80 -6.85
CA ASP A 11 -10.41 -7.18 -6.53
C ASP A 11 -10.02 -7.95 -7.80
N ASN A 12 -10.64 -7.61 -8.95
CA ASN A 12 -10.28 -8.13 -10.28
C ASN A 12 -9.30 -7.27 -11.07
N GLY A 13 -8.88 -6.11 -10.55
CA GLY A 13 -7.98 -5.21 -11.26
C GLY A 13 -7.46 -4.07 -10.39
N GLY A 14 -6.22 -4.18 -9.90
CA GLY A 14 -5.57 -3.04 -9.28
C GLY A 14 -4.23 -3.36 -8.64
N PHE A 15 -4.24 -4.13 -7.56
CA PHE A 15 -3.04 -4.30 -6.74
C PHE A 15 -2.58 -5.75 -6.53
N SER A 16 -3.39 -6.75 -6.92
CA SER A 16 -3.05 -8.18 -6.75
C SER A 16 -1.86 -8.66 -7.59
N LYS A 17 -1.47 -7.90 -8.63
CA LYS A 17 -0.26 -8.16 -9.44
C LYS A 17 0.99 -7.43 -8.94
N THR A 18 0.81 -6.35 -8.18
CA THR A 18 1.88 -5.46 -7.75
C THR A 18 2.52 -6.00 -6.46
N GLY A 19 3.80 -6.33 -6.49
CA GLY A 19 4.49 -6.91 -5.34
C GLY A 19 4.61 -5.93 -4.16
N TRP A 20 4.70 -6.44 -2.93
CA TRP A 20 5.14 -5.62 -1.80
C TRP A 20 6.66 -5.54 -1.79
N PHE A 21 7.21 -4.33 -1.86
CA PHE A 21 8.65 -4.14 -1.73
C PHE A 21 9.08 -4.37 -0.28
N GLN A 22 10.05 -5.26 -0.08
CA GLN A 22 10.59 -5.59 1.24
C GLN A 22 12.10 -5.82 1.15
N LEU A 23 12.82 -5.25 2.11
CA LEU A 23 14.18 -5.64 2.45
C LEU A 23 14.08 -6.39 3.78
N LYS A 24 14.51 -7.66 3.82
CA LYS A 24 14.18 -8.60 4.90
C LYS A 24 15.25 -8.62 5.98
N ASP A 25 16.50 -8.64 5.54
CA ASP A 25 17.66 -8.90 6.38
C ASP A 25 18.55 -7.65 6.49
N ASP A 26 19.45 -7.67 7.47
CA ASP A 26 20.33 -6.52 7.73
C ASP A 26 21.32 -6.36 6.59
N GLY A 27 21.54 -5.12 6.15
CA GLY A 27 22.43 -4.84 5.03
C GLY A 27 21.83 -5.10 3.65
N ASP A 28 20.60 -5.64 3.56
CA ASP A 28 19.88 -5.79 2.30
C ASP A 28 19.81 -4.46 1.55
N THR A 29 19.98 -4.53 0.23
CA THR A 29 19.86 -3.36 -0.63
C THR A 29 18.99 -3.66 -1.83
N ALA A 30 18.30 -2.63 -2.34
CA ALA A 30 17.74 -2.68 -3.67
C ALA A 30 17.92 -1.33 -4.39
N THR A 31 18.03 -1.37 -5.72
CA THR A 31 17.94 -0.18 -6.56
C THR A 31 16.51 0.00 -7.05
N VAL A 32 15.92 1.15 -6.76
CA VAL A 32 14.54 1.46 -7.13
C VAL A 32 14.42 2.76 -7.91
N ARG A 33 13.33 2.91 -8.65
CA ARG A 33 12.94 4.14 -9.33
C ARG A 33 11.54 4.53 -8.84
N LEU A 34 11.40 5.70 -8.22
CA LEU A 34 10.11 6.14 -7.70
C LEU A 34 9.19 6.55 -8.84
N LEU A 35 7.89 6.31 -8.68
CA LEU A 35 6.86 6.80 -9.60
C LEU A 35 6.32 8.19 -9.20
N HIS A 36 6.88 8.78 -8.15
CA HIS A 36 6.48 10.07 -7.58
C HIS A 36 7.66 11.04 -7.66
N LYS A 37 7.40 12.27 -8.10
CA LYS A 37 8.40 13.32 -8.28
C LYS A 37 8.95 13.82 -6.94
N GLY A 38 8.14 13.76 -5.90
CA GLY A 38 8.36 14.50 -4.68
C GLY A 38 7.74 15.89 -4.81
N GLU A 39 8.56 16.93 -4.81
CA GLU A 39 8.08 18.30 -4.91
C GLU A 39 7.46 18.59 -6.29
N VAL A 40 6.22 19.07 -6.32
CA VAL A 40 5.47 19.36 -7.55
C VAL A 40 5.09 20.83 -7.72
N GLY A 41 5.31 21.64 -6.69
CA GLY A 41 5.08 23.09 -6.76
C GLY A 41 4.92 23.70 -5.38
N VAL A 42 4.33 24.89 -5.36
CA VAL A 42 3.95 25.59 -4.13
C VAL A 42 2.46 25.87 -4.19
N LYS A 43 1.75 25.51 -3.12
CA LYS A 43 0.32 25.75 -2.95
C LYS A 43 0.09 26.45 -1.62
N ASP A 44 -0.61 27.57 -1.67
CA ASP A 44 -0.92 28.39 -0.49
C ASP A 44 0.32 28.82 0.33
N GLY A 45 1.47 28.96 -0.33
CA GLY A 45 2.75 29.35 0.29
C GLY A 45 3.55 28.18 0.88
N GLU A 46 3.04 26.95 0.79
CA GLU A 46 3.72 25.73 1.23
C GLU A 46 4.14 24.86 0.05
N THR A 47 5.28 24.18 0.17
CA THR A 47 5.73 23.21 -0.85
C THR A 47 4.75 22.05 -0.93
N ASP A 48 4.24 21.79 -2.13
CA ASP A 48 3.32 20.70 -2.43
C ASP A 48 4.09 19.47 -2.92
N TYR A 49 3.65 18.29 -2.52
CA TYR A 49 4.30 17.01 -2.81
C TYR A 49 3.31 16.02 -3.41
N ASP A 50 3.73 15.26 -4.43
CA ASP A 50 2.93 14.17 -5.02
C ASP A 50 3.08 12.82 -4.30
N PHE A 51 3.70 12.80 -3.11
CA PHE A 51 3.85 11.59 -2.34
C PHE A 51 2.49 11.07 -1.84
N PRO A 52 2.22 9.75 -1.95
CA PRO A 52 0.93 9.15 -1.57
C PRO A 52 0.87 8.95 -0.05
N ILE A 53 0.75 10.06 0.68
CA ILE A 53 0.71 10.13 2.14
C ILE A 53 -0.74 10.28 2.60
N TYR A 54 -1.15 9.42 3.53
CA TYR A 54 -2.51 9.39 4.06
C TYR A 54 -2.48 9.23 5.58
N GLU A 55 -3.41 9.89 6.26
CA GLU A 55 -3.78 9.50 7.62
C GLU A 55 -4.70 8.28 7.56
N VAL A 56 -4.30 7.20 8.22
CA VAL A 56 -5.02 5.91 8.14
C VAL A 56 -5.17 5.26 9.51
N HIS A 57 -6.21 4.44 9.66
CA HIS A 57 -6.37 3.50 10.76
C HIS A 57 -5.97 2.10 10.30
N LYS A 58 -5.33 1.33 11.18
CA LYS A 58 -5.08 -0.09 11.00
C LYS A 58 -5.85 -0.86 12.05
N LEU A 59 -6.84 -1.62 11.59
CA LEU A 59 -7.73 -2.39 12.45
C LEU A 59 -8.39 -3.52 11.67
N ASP A 60 -8.77 -4.58 12.37
CA ASP A 60 -9.59 -5.65 11.83
C ASP A 60 -11.04 -5.18 11.67
N VAL A 61 -11.42 -4.82 10.45
CA VAL A 61 -12.75 -4.28 10.15
C VAL A 61 -13.79 -5.35 9.84
N ASP A 62 -13.37 -6.55 9.43
CA ASP A 62 -14.23 -7.63 8.95
C ASP A 62 -14.24 -8.86 9.88
N GLY A 63 -13.63 -8.74 11.06
CA GLY A 63 -13.49 -9.83 12.03
C GLY A 63 -12.60 -10.97 11.53
N SER A 64 -11.76 -10.72 10.52
CA SER A 64 -10.91 -11.75 9.91
C SER A 64 -9.61 -12.02 10.68
N GLY A 65 -9.37 -11.29 11.77
CA GLY A 65 -8.12 -11.29 12.53
C GLY A 65 -6.95 -10.62 11.79
N ARG A 66 -7.21 -9.92 10.68
CA ARG A 66 -6.19 -9.26 9.88
C ARG A 66 -6.52 -7.79 9.73
N ASP A 67 -5.59 -6.92 10.12
CA ASP A 67 -5.74 -5.49 9.94
C ASP A 67 -5.95 -5.12 8.47
N ARG A 68 -6.87 -4.17 8.25
CA ARG A 68 -7.01 -3.44 6.99
C ARG A 68 -6.58 -1.99 7.21
N THR A 69 -6.15 -1.35 6.13
CA THR A 69 -5.84 0.07 6.12
C THR A 69 -7.11 0.84 5.74
N CYS A 70 -7.60 1.70 6.62
CA CYS A 70 -8.78 2.53 6.38
C CYS A 70 -8.41 4.01 6.39
N LEU A 71 -8.95 4.79 5.46
CA LEU A 71 -8.70 6.24 5.39
C LEU A 71 -9.32 6.94 6.61
N CYS A 72 -8.55 7.82 7.26
CA CYS A 72 -9.06 8.69 8.32
C CYS A 72 -9.93 9.81 7.71
N LYS A 73 -11.10 10.06 8.31
CA LYS A 73 -12.01 11.15 7.92
C LYS A 73 -11.89 12.40 8.81
N GLY A 74 -10.76 12.56 9.50
CA GLY A 74 -10.49 13.67 10.42
C GLY A 74 -11.46 13.69 11.61
N GLU A 75 -11.96 14.88 11.96
CA GLU A 75 -12.83 15.10 13.12
C GLU A 75 -14.11 14.25 13.11
N SER A 76 -14.62 13.94 11.91
CA SER A 76 -15.84 13.16 11.74
C SER A 76 -15.63 11.65 11.85
N CYS A 77 -14.39 11.18 11.95
CA CYS A 77 -14.05 9.76 11.87
C CYS A 77 -14.50 8.98 13.11
N GLU A 78 -15.32 7.95 12.92
CA GLU A 78 -15.84 7.11 13.99
C GLU A 78 -14.73 6.19 14.56
N PHE A 79 -13.71 5.86 13.77
CA PHE A 79 -12.52 5.16 14.27
C PHE A 79 -11.75 6.00 15.30
N CYS A 80 -11.54 7.30 15.04
CA CYS A 80 -10.95 8.20 16.02
C CYS A 80 -11.78 8.25 17.32
N LYS A 81 -13.10 8.38 17.22
CA LYS A 81 -14.02 8.47 18.37
C LYS A 81 -14.07 7.20 19.21
N SER A 82 -13.89 6.03 18.58
CA SER A 82 -13.78 4.74 19.26
C SER A 82 -12.40 4.48 19.89
N GLY A 83 -11.47 5.44 19.80
CA GLY A 83 -10.14 5.36 20.41
C GLY A 83 -9.07 4.73 19.52
N ASN A 84 -9.41 4.34 18.29
CA ASN A 84 -8.42 3.87 17.30
C ASN A 84 -7.66 5.08 16.75
N LYS A 85 -6.43 5.29 17.21
CA LYS A 85 -5.61 6.45 16.78
C LYS A 85 -5.16 6.31 15.32
N PRO A 86 -5.33 7.35 14.49
CA PRO A 86 -4.80 7.34 13.14
C PRO A 86 -3.26 7.41 13.16
N GLN A 87 -2.65 6.96 12.08
CA GLN A 87 -1.22 7.04 11.82
C GLN A 87 -0.97 7.58 10.42
N LEU A 88 0.05 8.42 10.28
CA LEU A 88 0.50 8.91 8.98
C LEU A 88 1.29 7.80 8.27
N ARG A 89 0.83 7.39 7.09
CA ARG A 89 1.47 6.35 6.27
C ARG A 89 1.62 6.81 4.83
N MET A 90 2.74 6.45 4.24
CA MET A 90 3.03 6.66 2.84
C MET A 90 3.05 5.32 2.13
N PHE A 91 2.40 5.23 0.98
CA PHE A 91 2.31 4.01 0.19
C PHE A 91 3.00 4.21 -1.15
N LEU A 92 4.33 4.23 -1.11
CA LEU A 92 5.15 4.66 -2.25
C LEU A 92 5.17 3.59 -3.33
N GLN A 93 4.79 3.96 -4.56
CA GLN A 93 4.90 3.09 -5.73
C GLN A 93 6.24 3.31 -6.42
N MET A 94 6.90 2.22 -6.80
CA MET A 94 8.22 2.26 -7.42
C MET A 94 8.49 1.04 -8.29
N ILE A 95 9.43 1.19 -9.21
CA ILE A 95 10.02 0.07 -9.95
C ILE A 95 11.22 -0.44 -9.16
N ASN A 96 11.20 -1.70 -8.76
CA ASN A 96 12.34 -2.42 -8.24
C ASN A 96 13.20 -2.95 -9.41
N LYS A 97 14.38 -2.36 -9.63
CA LYS A 97 15.25 -2.72 -10.75
C LYS A 97 16.00 -4.03 -10.54
N ASP A 98 16.04 -4.50 -9.29
CA ASP A 98 16.66 -5.78 -8.95
C ASP A 98 15.65 -6.94 -9.05
N GLU A 99 14.36 -6.65 -9.25
CA GLU A 99 13.33 -7.65 -9.55
C GLU A 99 13.44 -8.14 -11.00
N LYS A 100 13.54 -9.47 -11.14
CA LYS A 100 13.72 -10.13 -12.44
C LYS A 100 12.40 -10.39 -13.14
N ASP A 101 11.34 -10.57 -12.37
CA ASP A 101 9.99 -10.76 -12.88
C ASP A 101 9.40 -9.40 -13.28
N LYS A 102 9.33 -9.13 -14.59
CA LYS A 102 8.83 -7.87 -15.14
C LYS A 102 7.41 -7.55 -14.66
N ASP A 103 6.57 -8.56 -14.45
CA ASP A 103 5.20 -8.36 -13.99
C ASP A 103 5.11 -7.94 -12.51
N LYS A 104 6.22 -8.10 -11.75
CA LYS A 104 6.34 -7.75 -10.33
C LYS A 104 7.33 -6.62 -10.07
N GLN A 105 7.89 -6.01 -11.11
CA GLN A 105 8.85 -4.92 -10.98
C GLN A 105 8.22 -3.69 -10.34
N VAL A 106 6.95 -3.40 -10.65
CA VAL A 106 6.21 -2.37 -9.92
C VAL A 106 5.85 -2.93 -8.55
N GLN A 107 6.30 -2.25 -7.51
CA GLN A 107 6.12 -2.66 -6.13
C GLN A 107 5.69 -1.48 -5.26
N LEU A 108 4.97 -1.79 -4.19
CA LEU A 108 4.52 -0.80 -3.21
C LEU A 108 5.28 -0.92 -1.92
N TRP A 109 5.55 0.23 -1.31
CA TRP A 109 6.28 0.32 -0.06
C TRP A 109 5.60 1.20 0.94
N GLU A 110 5.06 0.54 1.97
CA GLU A 110 4.38 1.23 3.03
C GLU A 110 5.38 1.73 4.07
N ARG A 111 5.43 3.03 4.32
CA ARG A 111 6.38 3.65 5.24
C ARG A 111 5.74 4.66 6.19
N GLY A 112 6.41 4.86 7.32
CA GLY A 112 5.97 5.75 8.39
C GLY A 112 6.70 7.09 8.38
N LEU A 113 6.42 7.92 9.38
CA LEU A 113 6.86 9.31 9.48
C LEU A 113 8.37 9.54 9.28
N THR A 114 9.23 8.66 9.79
CA THR A 114 10.69 8.81 9.65
C THR A 114 11.11 8.81 8.19
N ASP A 115 10.65 7.83 7.43
CA ASP A 115 10.99 7.70 6.01
C ASP A 115 10.30 8.77 5.15
N ILE A 116 9.09 9.21 5.54
CA ILE A 116 8.41 10.35 4.91
C ILE A 116 9.31 11.59 4.97
N LYS A 117 9.83 11.92 6.15
CA LYS A 117 10.74 13.07 6.32
C LYS A 117 12.02 12.93 5.49
N ASN A 118 12.58 11.71 5.44
CA ASN A 118 13.78 11.43 4.65
C ASN A 118 13.52 11.63 3.14
N LEU A 119 12.38 11.17 2.61
CA LEU A 119 12.04 11.35 1.20
C LEU A 119 11.70 12.80 0.85
N ILE A 120 11.08 13.55 1.75
CA ILE A 120 10.87 15.00 1.59
C ILE A 120 12.23 15.70 1.48
N GLY A 121 13.17 15.41 2.37
CA GLY A 121 14.53 15.95 2.30
C GLY A 121 15.25 15.55 1.00
N LEU A 122 15.04 14.31 0.54
CA LEU A 122 15.58 13.83 -0.73
C LEU A 122 15.04 14.61 -1.93
N ALA A 123 13.73 14.85 -1.96
CA ALA A 123 13.08 15.62 -3.02
C ALA A 123 13.57 17.08 -3.03
N GLY A 124 13.72 17.70 -1.86
CA GLY A 124 14.23 19.07 -1.74
C GLY A 124 15.68 19.22 -2.23
N GLU A 125 16.53 18.23 -1.98
CA GLU A 125 17.94 18.27 -2.39
C GLU A 125 18.15 17.88 -3.86
N TYR A 126 17.43 16.86 -4.34
CA TYR A 126 17.69 16.23 -5.64
C TYR A 126 16.66 16.57 -6.73
N GLY A 127 15.59 17.28 -6.37
CA GLY A 127 14.48 17.61 -7.24
C GLY A 127 13.65 16.38 -7.61
N ASP A 128 13.25 16.31 -8.88
CA ASP A 128 12.40 15.25 -9.43
C ASP A 128 13.01 13.85 -9.24
N LEU A 129 12.47 13.11 -8.26
CA LEU A 129 12.94 11.78 -7.88
C LEU A 129 12.59 10.71 -8.92
N THR A 130 11.65 10.97 -9.83
CA THR A 130 11.35 10.05 -10.96
C THR A 130 12.48 10.00 -11.98
N LYS A 131 13.39 10.98 -11.95
CA LYS A 131 14.56 11.01 -12.84
C LYS A 131 15.76 10.30 -12.26
N ARG A 132 15.68 9.72 -11.06
CA ARG A 132 16.82 9.12 -10.38
C ARG A 132 16.53 7.70 -9.91
N ASP A 133 17.51 6.83 -10.10
CA ASP A 133 17.54 5.58 -9.35
C ASP A 133 18.01 5.89 -7.92
N ILE A 134 17.38 5.26 -6.94
CA ILE A 134 17.74 5.38 -5.53
C ILE A 134 18.12 3.98 -5.04
N LYS A 135 19.35 3.82 -4.59
CA LYS A 135 19.72 2.61 -3.85
C LYS A 135 19.25 2.77 -2.41
N ILE A 136 18.39 1.86 -1.96
CA ILE A 136 17.91 1.79 -0.59
C ILE A 136 18.73 0.71 0.11
N LYS A 137 19.24 1.00 1.31
CA LYS A 137 19.90 0.03 2.19
C LYS A 137 19.15 -0.06 3.51
N ARG A 138 18.83 -1.28 3.93
CA ARG A 138 18.26 -1.58 5.24
C ARG A 138 19.37 -1.69 6.29
N SER A 139 19.14 -1.14 7.47
CA SER A 139 19.98 -1.34 8.64
C SER A 139 19.13 -1.72 9.84
N GLY A 140 19.37 -2.88 10.42
CA GLY A 140 18.65 -3.44 11.55
C GLY A 140 18.46 -4.94 11.41
N ALA A 141 18.54 -5.68 12.51
CA ALA A 141 18.29 -7.11 12.53
C ALA A 141 16.89 -7.47 11.98
N LYS A 142 16.73 -8.67 11.43
CA LYS A 142 15.44 -9.18 10.97
C LYS A 142 14.38 -9.07 12.08
N GLY A 143 13.22 -8.51 11.76
CA GLY A 143 12.14 -8.29 12.73
C GLY A 143 12.37 -7.15 13.74
N SER A 144 13.49 -6.42 13.65
CA SER A 144 13.77 -5.29 14.55
C SER A 144 12.83 -4.10 14.27
N LEU A 145 12.21 -3.59 15.33
CA LEU A 145 11.43 -2.35 15.30
C LEU A 145 12.30 -1.09 15.13
N LYS A 146 13.62 -1.21 15.29
CA LYS A 146 14.60 -0.12 15.12
C LYS A 146 15.24 -0.12 13.74
N THR A 147 14.59 -0.76 12.76
CA THR A 147 15.10 -0.78 11.38
C THR A 147 15.10 0.63 10.80
N THR A 148 16.21 1.04 10.22
CA THR A 148 16.35 2.30 9.48
C THR A 148 16.67 2.03 8.02
N TYR A 149 16.30 2.95 7.14
CA TYR A 149 16.64 2.91 5.72
C TYR A 149 17.55 4.08 5.35
N GLN A 150 18.60 3.78 4.60
CA GLN A 150 19.49 4.78 4.01
C GLN A 150 19.21 4.86 2.52
N TYR A 151 19.19 6.09 2.00
CA TYR A 151 18.90 6.40 0.61
C TYR A 151 20.16 6.93 -0.06
N PHE A 152 20.52 6.34 -1.19
CA PHE A 152 21.66 6.73 -2.00
C PHE A 152 21.17 7.04 -3.42
N PRO A 153 20.76 8.29 -3.69
CA PRO A 153 20.38 8.73 -5.03
C PRO A 153 21.56 8.60 -5.99
N LYS A 154 21.28 8.13 -7.20
CA LYS A 154 22.23 8.14 -8.32
C LYS A 154 22.01 9.39 -9.18
N ASP A 155 22.88 9.54 -10.16
CA ASP A 155 22.74 10.58 -11.17
C ASP A 155 21.44 10.42 -11.98
N PRO A 156 20.87 11.53 -12.49
CA PRO A 156 19.65 11.47 -13.26
C PRO A 156 19.82 10.62 -14.52
N SER A 157 18.78 9.87 -14.86
CA SER A 157 18.69 9.10 -16.09
C SER A 157 17.25 9.03 -16.58
N GLU A 158 17.08 9.10 -17.89
CA GLU A 158 15.77 8.98 -18.54
C GLU A 158 15.31 7.51 -18.53
N MET A 159 14.02 7.33 -18.24
CA MET A 159 13.36 6.03 -18.20
C MET A 159 11.86 6.28 -18.38
N GLU A 160 11.20 5.45 -19.18
CA GLU A 160 9.75 5.39 -19.19
C GLU A 160 9.27 4.76 -17.89
N ILE A 161 8.45 5.50 -17.15
CA ILE A 161 7.85 5.04 -15.90
C ILE A 161 6.32 4.93 -16.09
N PRO A 162 5.69 3.89 -15.54
CA PRO A 162 4.24 3.78 -15.55
C PRO A 162 3.61 4.84 -14.64
N GLU A 163 2.36 5.19 -14.91
CA GLU A 163 1.59 6.08 -14.02
C GLU A 163 1.32 5.39 -12.67
N PRO A 164 1.44 6.12 -11.54
CA PRO A 164 1.03 5.61 -10.23
C PRO A 164 -0.44 5.23 -10.20
N GLN A 165 -0.76 4.10 -9.59
CA GLN A 165 -2.12 3.64 -9.38
C GLN A 165 -2.80 4.42 -8.25
N ASN A 166 -4.12 4.60 -8.33
CA ASN A 166 -4.90 5.13 -7.20
C ASN A 166 -5.05 4.07 -6.09
N LEU A 167 -4.73 4.46 -4.85
CA LEU A 167 -4.70 3.57 -3.68
C LEU A 167 -5.97 3.65 -2.83
N VAL A 168 -6.68 4.78 -2.86
CA VAL A 168 -7.91 4.97 -2.09
C VAL A 168 -9.08 4.30 -2.81
N GLY A 169 -9.85 3.52 -2.07
CA GLY A 169 -10.90 2.65 -2.60
C GLY A 169 -10.41 1.30 -3.14
N SER A 170 -9.09 1.07 -3.14
CA SER A 170 -8.47 -0.21 -3.49
C SER A 170 -7.75 -0.80 -2.26
N LEU A 171 -6.48 -0.44 -2.06
CA LEU A 171 -5.68 -0.88 -0.92
C LEU A 171 -6.10 -0.19 0.38
N ILE A 172 -6.44 1.10 0.30
CA ILE A 172 -6.88 1.93 1.42
C ILE A 172 -8.41 1.98 1.34
N LEU A 173 -9.07 1.35 2.31
CA LEU A 173 -10.52 1.32 2.38
C LEU A 173 -11.05 2.72 2.70
N ASP A 174 -11.89 3.23 1.79
CA ASP A 174 -12.58 4.49 1.98
C ASP A 174 -13.98 4.26 2.54
N LEU A 175 -14.06 4.03 3.85
CA LEU A 175 -15.32 3.70 4.52
C LEU A 175 -16.09 4.97 4.87
N ASP A 176 -17.39 4.98 4.55
CA ASP A 176 -18.30 6.02 5.00
C ASP A 176 -18.62 5.86 6.49
N ARG A 177 -19.36 6.82 7.04
CA ARG A 177 -19.69 6.83 8.48
C ARG A 177 -20.41 5.57 8.93
N GLU A 178 -21.37 5.08 8.15
CA GLU A 178 -22.18 3.92 8.51
C GLU A 178 -21.31 2.65 8.51
N ASP A 179 -20.46 2.50 7.50
CA ASP A 179 -19.56 1.36 7.38
C ASP A 179 -18.42 1.41 8.42
N GLN A 180 -17.98 2.59 8.84
CA GLN A 180 -17.06 2.72 9.99
C GLN A 180 -17.70 2.22 11.28
N ILE A 181 -18.98 2.54 11.53
CA ILE A 181 -19.71 2.05 12.70
C ILE A 181 -19.86 0.53 12.63
N LYS A 182 -20.27 -0.01 11.47
CA LYS A 182 -20.35 -1.47 11.27
C LYS A 182 -19.00 -2.16 11.49
N ALA A 183 -17.90 -1.55 11.04
CA ALA A 183 -16.56 -2.08 11.24
C ALA A 183 -16.17 -2.13 12.72
N ILE A 184 -16.45 -1.06 13.48
CA ILE A 184 -16.21 -1.00 14.93
C ILE A 184 -17.01 -2.08 15.68
N GLU A 185 -18.25 -2.31 15.25
CA GLU A 185 -19.14 -3.33 15.82
C GLU A 185 -18.79 -4.77 15.38
N GLY A 186 -17.80 -4.96 14.50
CA GLY A 186 -17.43 -6.27 13.93
C GLY A 186 -18.50 -6.84 12.99
N ARG A 187 -19.36 -5.99 12.43
CA ARG A 187 -20.49 -6.34 11.56
C ARG A 187 -20.25 -6.05 10.09
N LEU A 188 -19.13 -5.41 9.73
CA LEU A 188 -18.83 -5.13 8.33
C LEU A 188 -18.48 -6.44 7.63
N GLN A 189 -19.32 -6.83 6.67
CA GLN A 189 -19.03 -7.97 5.81
C GLN A 189 -18.30 -7.47 4.55
N LEU A 190 -16.98 -7.63 4.53
CA LEU A 190 -16.24 -7.58 3.28
C LEU A 190 -16.47 -8.91 2.57
N ASN A 191 -17.43 -8.95 1.63
CA ASN A 191 -17.67 -10.15 0.84
C ASN A 191 -16.36 -10.55 0.14
N LYS A 192 -15.73 -11.64 0.61
CA LYS A 192 -14.81 -12.42 -0.24
C LYS A 192 -15.64 -12.93 -1.39
N GLY A 193 -15.23 -12.65 -2.63
CA GLY A 193 -15.84 -13.30 -3.79
C GLY A 193 -15.98 -14.79 -3.51
N ASN A 194 -17.23 -15.28 -3.55
CA ASN A 194 -17.51 -16.70 -3.54
C ASN A 194 -16.84 -17.30 -4.77
N ASN A 195 -15.68 -17.93 -4.61
CA ASN A 195 -15.29 -19.02 -5.50
C ASN A 195 -16.22 -20.20 -5.21
N ASN A 196 -17.45 -20.11 -5.72
CA ASN A 196 -18.26 -21.29 -5.98
C ASN A 196 -17.74 -21.90 -7.27
N ASP A 197 -16.67 -22.69 -7.19
CA ASP A 197 -16.43 -23.75 -8.16
C ASP A 197 -17.43 -24.87 -7.87
N SER A 198 -18.69 -24.61 -8.22
CA SER A 198 -19.72 -25.63 -8.35
C SER A 198 -19.50 -26.35 -9.67
N ASN A 199 -18.47 -27.21 -9.74
CA ASN A 199 -18.40 -28.20 -10.81
C ASN A 199 -19.27 -29.39 -10.42
N ASN A 200 -20.50 -29.33 -10.90
CA ASN A 200 -21.40 -30.45 -11.01
C ASN A 200 -21.03 -31.22 -12.27
N ASP A 201 -20.36 -32.38 -12.13
CA ASP A 201 -20.48 -33.45 -13.12
C ASP A 201 -20.39 -34.83 -12.46
N SER A 202 -21.58 -35.44 -12.38
CA SER A 202 -21.95 -36.83 -12.62
C SER A 202 -20.82 -37.87 -12.86
N GLY A 203 -20.87 -38.99 -12.14
CA GLY A 203 -20.40 -40.26 -12.70
C GLY A 203 -19.81 -41.30 -11.75
N ALA A 204 -20.65 -42.26 -11.35
CA ALA A 204 -20.33 -43.69 -11.19
C ALA A 204 -19.27 -44.14 -10.16
N GLY A 205 -19.78 -44.62 -9.02
CA GLY A 205 -19.60 -46.01 -8.55
C GLY A 205 -18.21 -46.51 -8.18
N ALA A 206 -17.99 -46.79 -6.89
CA ALA A 206 -17.46 -48.08 -6.41
C ALA A 206 -17.50 -48.20 -4.88
N THR A 207 -18.24 -49.21 -4.44
CA THR A 207 -18.30 -49.87 -3.14
C THR A 207 -16.94 -50.16 -2.48
N ARG A 208 -16.81 -49.96 -1.15
CA ARG A 208 -16.44 -50.98 -0.12
C ARG A 208 -16.37 -50.33 1.29
N VAL A 209 -17.25 -50.68 2.24
CA VAL A 209 -17.21 -51.80 3.24
C VAL A 209 -15.92 -51.74 4.11
N PHE A 210 -15.91 -51.65 5.45
CA PHE A 210 -16.86 -51.95 6.54
C PHE A 210 -16.95 -50.78 7.54
#